data_AF-A0A7W3ZFN7-F1
#
_entry.id   AF-A0A7W3ZFN7-F1
#
_cell.length_a   1.000
_cell.length_b   1.000
_cell.length_c   1.000
_cell.angle_alpha   90.00
_cell.angle_beta   90.00
_cell.angle_gamma   90.00
#
_symmetry.space_group_name_H-M   'P 1'
#
loop_
_entity.id
_entity.type
_entity.pdbx_description
1 polymer ?
#
loop_
_entity_poly.entity_id
_entity_poly.type
_entity_poly.pdbx_seq_one_letter_code
_entity_poly.pdbx_strand_id
1 'polypeptide(L)'
;MRAAILAVVVALAAVVVVVVMFSSSDEVKTPGCTVALPKGPNDASAPQYTLQPEPMNNAAIIAAVGIKQGLPSHAVTVALATALQESKLRNLSGGDRDSIGLFQQRPSQGWGTPDQLQDPVYSATEFYKKLAKLDNWQTIPITEAAQAVQRSGAPDAYAQWEEEATALTGALTGTYPAALTCRNLTLNPPANLVTVANAELGTARLSGAHPAAEGWRIASWLVARAAKLGVDRVSFAGQTWTAESGAWAADEKAGQNLSLHQAPVAPPSSS
;
A
#
# COMPACT_ATOMS: atom_id res chain seq x y z
N MET A 1 -44.21 21.61 41.83
CA MET A 1 -43.00 20.74 41.91
C MET A 1 -42.78 19.88 40.67
N ARG A 2 -43.74 19.05 40.23
CA ARG A 2 -43.54 18.12 39.09
C ARG A 2 -43.18 18.80 37.76
N ALA A 3 -43.79 19.95 37.44
CA ALA A 3 -43.50 20.69 36.20
C ALA A 3 -42.09 21.33 36.18
N ALA A 4 -41.59 21.81 37.32
CA ALA A 4 -40.26 22.40 37.42
C ALA A 4 -39.15 21.34 37.28
N ILE A 5 -39.37 20.14 37.82
CA ILE A 5 -38.44 19.00 37.67
C ILE A 5 -38.37 18.56 36.21
N LEU A 6 -39.51 18.49 35.50
CA LEU A 6 -39.55 18.11 34.09
C LEU A 6 -38.78 19.12 33.21
N ALA A 7 -38.93 20.42 33.47
CA ALA A 7 -38.22 21.47 32.73
C ALA A 7 -36.70 21.40 32.90
N VAL A 8 -36.22 21.11 34.12
CA VAL A 8 -34.78 20.95 34.40
C VAL A 8 -34.20 19.71 33.73
N VAL A 9 -34.95 18.60 33.73
CA VAL A 9 -34.52 17.35 33.06
C VAL A 9 -34.45 17.54 31.54
N VAL A 10 -35.43 18.22 30.94
CA VAL A 10 -35.42 18.52 29.50
C VAL A 10 -34.27 19.47 29.14
N ALA A 11 -33.99 20.48 29.96
CA ALA A 11 -32.86 21.38 29.74
C ALA A 11 -31.51 20.67 29.86
N LEU A 12 -31.33 19.79 30.85
CA LEU A 12 -30.11 18.99 31.00
C LEU A 12 -29.95 17.99 29.85
N ALA A 13 -31.03 17.34 29.42
CA ALA A 13 -30.99 16.47 28.25
C ALA A 13 -30.61 17.23 26.98
N ALA A 14 -31.16 18.43 26.77
CA ALA A 14 -30.81 19.29 25.66
C ALA A 14 -29.34 19.72 25.71
N VAL A 15 -28.81 20.10 26.88
CA VAL A 15 -27.40 20.45 27.06
C VAL A 15 -26.49 19.25 26.81
N VAL A 16 -26.85 18.05 27.26
CA VAL A 16 -26.09 16.82 26.98
C VAL A 16 -26.10 16.49 25.49
N VAL A 17 -27.24 16.61 24.81
CA VAL A 17 -27.34 16.40 23.35
C VAL A 17 -26.49 17.43 22.60
N VAL A 18 -26.54 18.69 23.00
CA VAL A 18 -25.73 19.77 22.42
C VAL A 18 -24.25 19.51 22.65
N VAL A 19 -23.82 19.17 23.87
CA VAL A 19 -22.42 18.83 24.17
C VAL A 19 -21.96 17.60 23.38
N VAL A 20 -22.78 16.55 23.27
CA VAL A 20 -22.45 15.37 22.45
C VAL A 20 -22.36 15.71 20.97
N MET A 21 -23.23 16.57 20.44
CA MET A 21 -23.16 17.05 19.05
C MET A 21 -21.98 17.99 18.79
N PHE A 22 -21.52 18.75 19.80
CA PHE A 22 -20.33 19.60 19.70
C PHE A 22 -19.02 18.88 20.08
N SER A 23 -19.08 17.71 20.71
CA SER A 23 -17.91 16.88 21.07
C SER A 23 -17.63 15.77 20.05
N SER A 24 -18.43 15.67 18.99
CA SER A 24 -18.28 14.66 17.93
C SER A 24 -17.59 15.22 16.68
N SER A 25 -16.44 15.87 16.88
CA SER A 25 -15.53 16.26 15.79
C SER A 25 -14.06 15.95 16.09
N ASP A 26 -13.79 14.92 16.91
CA ASP A 26 -12.53 14.19 16.80
C ASP A 26 -12.77 13.00 15.88
N GLU A 27 -12.73 13.25 14.57
CA GLU A 27 -12.61 12.20 13.57
C GLU A 27 -11.39 11.36 13.97
N VAL A 28 -11.59 10.11 14.40
CA VAL A 28 -10.48 9.21 14.72
C VAL A 28 -9.64 9.09 13.45
N LYS A 29 -8.51 9.80 13.43
CA LYS A 29 -7.56 9.87 12.31
C LYS A 29 -6.85 8.52 12.19
N THR A 30 -7.56 7.52 11.67
CA THR A 30 -6.99 6.19 11.44
C THR A 30 -5.92 6.28 10.34
N PRO A 31 -4.70 5.76 10.59
CA PRO A 31 -3.69 5.60 9.55
C PRO A 31 -4.24 4.73 8.42
N GLY A 32 -3.95 5.11 7.19
CA GLY A 32 -4.42 4.36 6.04
C GLY A 32 -3.83 4.85 4.74
N CYS A 33 -3.69 3.91 3.81
CA CYS A 33 -3.32 4.17 2.44
C CYS A 33 -4.45 3.73 1.52
N THR A 34 -4.90 4.63 0.65
CA THR A 34 -6.04 4.42 -0.23
C THR A 34 -5.58 4.49 -1.67
N VAL A 35 -5.95 3.48 -2.47
CA VAL A 35 -5.92 3.59 -3.92
C VAL A 35 -7.31 3.97 -4.39
N ALA A 36 -7.41 5.13 -5.03
CA ALA A 36 -8.63 5.59 -5.68
C ALA A 36 -8.46 5.51 -7.20
N LEU A 37 -9.28 4.68 -7.85
CA LEU A 37 -9.26 4.59 -9.30
C LEU A 37 -9.84 5.87 -9.94
N PRO A 38 -9.49 6.17 -11.20
CA PRO A 38 -10.19 7.20 -11.93
C PRO A 38 -11.67 6.81 -12.08
N LYS A 39 -12.55 7.79 -11.90
CA LYS A 39 -13.99 7.62 -12.12
C LYS A 39 -14.26 7.42 -13.61
N GLY A 40 -14.95 6.34 -13.97
CA GLY A 40 -15.40 6.14 -15.35
C GLY A 40 -16.42 7.22 -15.75
N PRO A 41 -16.62 7.47 -17.06
CA PRO A 41 -17.51 8.54 -17.55
C PRO A 41 -18.95 8.45 -17.01
N ASN A 42 -19.39 7.23 -16.67
CA ASN A 42 -20.78 6.93 -16.26
C ASN A 42 -20.88 6.39 -14.83
N ASP A 43 -19.77 6.30 -14.08
CA ASP A 43 -19.82 5.75 -12.72
C ASP A 43 -20.41 6.78 -11.75
N ALA A 44 -21.04 6.34 -10.67
CA ALA A 44 -21.45 7.25 -9.59
C ALA A 44 -20.24 7.66 -8.74
N SER A 45 -19.35 6.70 -8.47
CA SER A 45 -18.10 6.82 -7.70
C SER A 45 -17.05 5.90 -8.28
N ALA A 46 -15.77 6.22 -8.11
CA ALA A 46 -14.70 5.29 -8.45
C ALA A 46 -14.50 4.26 -7.32
N PRO A 47 -14.15 3.00 -7.63
CA PRO A 47 -13.72 2.04 -6.63
C PRO A 47 -12.52 2.56 -5.83
N GLN A 48 -12.55 2.35 -4.53
CA GLN A 48 -11.45 2.70 -3.63
C GLN A 48 -11.12 1.52 -2.72
N TYR A 49 -9.83 1.25 -2.54
CA TYR A 49 -9.34 0.19 -1.67
C TYR A 49 -8.41 0.81 -0.63
N THR A 50 -8.73 0.62 0.64
CA THR A 50 -7.95 1.19 1.75
C THR A 50 -7.28 0.08 2.55
N LEU A 51 -5.96 0.17 2.62
CA LEU A 51 -5.10 -0.71 3.39
C LEU A 51 -4.48 0.04 4.56
N GLN A 52 -4.15 -0.69 5.62
CA GLN A 52 -3.26 -0.15 6.65
C GLN A 52 -1.86 0.12 6.05
N PRO A 53 -1.05 1.02 6.64
CA PRO A 53 0.26 1.36 6.09
C PRO A 53 1.18 0.14 5.90
N GLU A 54 1.20 -0.84 6.80
CA GLU A 54 2.04 -2.04 6.67
C GLU A 54 1.64 -2.93 5.47
N PRO A 55 0.38 -3.36 5.29
CA PRO A 55 -0.07 -4.02 4.06
C PRO A 55 0.27 -3.25 2.77
N MET A 56 0.06 -1.92 2.72
CA MET A 56 0.40 -1.12 1.54
C MET A 56 1.91 -1.07 1.27
N ASN A 57 2.73 -0.98 2.32
CA ASN A 57 4.19 -1.10 2.23
C ASN A 57 4.59 -2.40 1.52
N ASN A 58 4.01 -3.52 1.93
CA ASN A 58 4.32 -4.84 1.37
C ASN A 58 3.81 -4.98 -0.08
N ALA A 59 2.63 -4.44 -0.39
CA ALA A 59 2.13 -4.37 -1.77
C ALA A 59 3.09 -3.62 -2.69
N ALA A 60 3.64 -2.48 -2.24
CA ALA A 60 4.63 -1.72 -3.00
C ALA A 60 5.93 -2.50 -3.23
N ILE A 61 6.37 -3.32 -2.27
CA ILE A 61 7.54 -4.21 -2.45
C ILE A 61 7.24 -5.27 -3.51
N ILE A 62 6.10 -5.94 -3.44
CA ILE A 62 5.69 -6.97 -4.43
C ILE A 62 5.67 -6.38 -5.84
N ALA A 63 5.08 -5.20 -6.02
CA ALA A 63 5.03 -4.52 -7.31
C ALA A 63 6.43 -4.09 -7.79
N ALA A 64 7.24 -3.47 -6.91
CA ALA A 64 8.59 -3.04 -7.24
C ALA A 64 9.47 -4.20 -7.72
N VAL A 65 9.45 -5.34 -7.01
CA VAL A 65 10.22 -6.54 -7.36
C VAL A 65 9.79 -7.12 -8.71
N GLY A 66 8.48 -7.20 -8.98
CA GLY A 66 7.99 -7.72 -10.27
C GLY A 66 8.45 -6.86 -11.44
N ILE A 67 8.36 -5.55 -11.29
CA ILE A 67 8.78 -4.59 -12.31
C ILE A 67 10.30 -4.59 -12.48
N LYS A 68 11.07 -4.70 -11.39
CA LYS A 68 12.54 -4.85 -11.42
C LYS A 68 12.98 -6.08 -12.22
N GLN A 69 12.20 -7.16 -12.20
CA GLN A 69 12.45 -8.37 -12.98
C GLN A 69 11.94 -8.29 -14.44
N GLY A 70 11.40 -7.14 -14.86
CA GLY A 70 10.87 -6.95 -16.21
C GLY A 70 9.56 -7.69 -16.47
N LEU A 71 8.83 -8.06 -15.42
CA LEU A 71 7.57 -8.80 -15.54
C LEU A 71 6.41 -7.84 -15.90
N PRO A 72 5.43 -8.30 -16.70
CA PRO A 72 4.24 -7.52 -17.04
C PRO A 72 3.34 -7.27 -15.83
N SER A 73 2.48 -6.26 -15.90
CA SER A 73 1.51 -5.93 -14.84
C SER A 73 0.62 -7.11 -14.45
N HIS A 74 0.30 -8.01 -15.38
CA HIS A 74 -0.43 -9.25 -15.06
C HIS A 74 0.27 -10.08 -13.97
N ALA A 75 1.61 -10.20 -14.00
CA ALA A 75 2.37 -10.90 -12.96
C ALA A 75 2.19 -10.23 -11.59
N VAL A 76 2.26 -8.89 -11.57
CA VAL A 76 2.10 -8.09 -10.35
C VAL A 76 0.70 -8.27 -9.77
N THR A 77 -0.34 -8.27 -10.61
CA THR A 77 -1.71 -8.54 -10.18
C THR A 77 -1.85 -9.94 -9.57
N VAL A 78 -1.27 -10.97 -10.21
CA VAL A 78 -1.25 -12.35 -9.68
C VAL A 78 -0.57 -12.41 -8.31
N ALA A 79 0.58 -11.78 -8.16
CA ALA A 79 1.31 -11.76 -6.89
C ALA A 79 0.54 -11.01 -5.78
N LEU A 80 -0.05 -9.85 -6.09
CA LEU A 80 -0.84 -9.08 -5.12
C LEU A 80 -2.11 -9.83 -4.71
N ALA A 81 -2.86 -10.42 -5.66
CA ALA A 81 -4.03 -11.23 -5.35
C ALA A 81 -3.67 -12.44 -4.48
N THR A 82 -2.52 -13.06 -4.77
CA THR A 82 -2.01 -14.17 -3.96
C THR A 82 -1.70 -13.70 -2.54
N ALA A 83 -0.88 -12.67 -2.36
CA ALA A 83 -0.50 -12.19 -1.01
C ALA A 83 -1.70 -11.62 -0.22
N LEU A 84 -2.69 -11.04 -0.89
CA LEU A 84 -3.97 -10.68 -0.29
C LEU A 84 -4.69 -11.91 0.25
N GLN A 85 -4.81 -12.98 -0.53
CA GLN A 85 -5.45 -14.20 -0.08
C GLN A 85 -4.68 -14.89 1.05
N GLU A 86 -3.36 -15.00 0.94
CA GLU A 86 -2.52 -15.76 1.87
C GLU A 86 -2.34 -15.07 3.23
N SER A 87 -2.17 -13.74 3.24
CA SER A 87 -1.82 -13.03 4.48
C SER A 87 -2.48 -11.66 4.65
N LYS A 88 -3.38 -11.27 3.74
CA LYS A 88 -3.88 -9.88 3.64
C LYS A 88 -2.71 -8.89 3.50
N LEU A 89 -1.68 -9.27 2.74
CA LEU A 89 -0.42 -8.52 2.55
C LEU A 89 0.39 -8.29 3.84
N ARG A 90 0.17 -9.06 4.90
CA ARG A 90 0.96 -8.99 6.14
C ARG A 90 2.17 -9.91 6.05
N ASN A 91 3.31 -9.45 6.57
CA ASN A 91 4.53 -10.25 6.55
C ASN A 91 4.62 -11.12 7.82
N LEU A 92 3.82 -12.20 7.85
CA LEU A 92 3.62 -13.01 9.05
C LEU A 92 4.86 -13.86 9.38
N SER A 93 5.22 -13.97 10.66
CA SER A 93 6.33 -14.83 11.13
C SER A 93 5.97 -16.31 11.24
N GLY A 94 4.71 -16.66 11.00
CA GLY A 94 4.19 -18.01 11.05
C GLY A 94 2.75 -18.07 10.52
N GLY A 95 2.24 -19.28 10.36
CA GLY A 95 0.90 -19.55 9.85
C GLY A 95 0.58 -21.03 9.93
N ASP A 96 -0.13 -21.57 8.94
CA ASP A 96 -0.35 -23.01 8.86
C ASP A 96 0.98 -23.77 8.72
N ARG A 97 1.20 -24.77 9.58
CA ARG A 97 2.44 -25.56 9.64
C ARG A 97 3.69 -24.68 9.80
N ASP A 98 4.58 -24.67 8.80
CA ASP A 98 5.81 -23.87 8.72
C ASP A 98 5.71 -22.75 7.69
N SER A 99 4.50 -22.30 7.33
CA SER A 99 4.29 -21.17 6.42
C SER A 99 4.77 -19.85 7.01
N ILE A 100 5.48 -19.05 6.21
CA ILE A 100 6.08 -17.77 6.59
C ILE A 100 5.84 -16.73 5.48
N GLY A 101 5.73 -15.47 5.89
CA GLY A 101 5.83 -14.31 5.02
C GLY A 101 4.56 -13.99 4.24
N LEU A 102 4.72 -13.11 3.25
CA LEU A 102 3.63 -12.52 2.45
C LEU A 102 2.79 -13.55 1.71
N PHE A 103 3.41 -14.62 1.23
CA PHE A 103 2.78 -15.64 0.40
C PHE A 103 2.53 -16.94 1.18
N GLN A 104 2.72 -16.94 2.50
CA GLN A 104 2.61 -18.13 3.36
C GLN A 104 3.39 -19.34 2.80
N GLN A 105 4.59 -19.07 2.29
CA GLN A 105 5.49 -20.05 1.69
C GLN A 105 6.11 -20.95 2.75
N ARG A 106 6.40 -22.21 2.40
CA ARG A 106 6.88 -23.22 3.36
C ARG A 106 8.34 -23.61 3.08
N PRO A 107 9.26 -23.48 4.07
CA PRO A 107 10.62 -24.01 3.95
C PRO A 107 10.65 -25.49 3.60
N SER A 108 9.79 -26.30 4.22
CA SER A 108 9.67 -27.74 3.94
C SER A 108 9.24 -28.09 2.51
N GLN A 109 8.74 -27.13 1.73
CA GLN A 109 8.41 -27.30 0.31
C GLN A 109 9.46 -26.68 -0.63
N GLY A 110 10.63 -26.31 -0.10
CA GLY A 110 11.75 -25.80 -0.87
C GLY A 110 11.57 -24.37 -1.37
N TRP A 111 10.80 -23.54 -0.65
CA TRP A 111 10.66 -22.11 -0.98
C TRP A 111 11.82 -21.23 -0.47
N GLY A 112 12.61 -21.71 0.49
CA GLY A 112 13.70 -20.95 1.12
C GLY A 112 13.85 -21.30 2.60
N THR A 113 14.80 -20.69 3.29
CA THR A 113 14.91 -20.77 4.77
C THR A 113 13.89 -19.84 5.45
N PRO A 114 13.56 -20.05 6.74
CA PRO A 114 12.68 -19.14 7.47
C PRO A 114 13.06 -17.66 7.36
N ASP A 115 14.34 -17.34 7.56
CA ASP A 115 14.85 -15.95 7.47
C ASP A 115 14.68 -15.37 6.06
N GLN A 116 14.90 -16.19 5.02
CA GLN A 116 14.68 -15.78 3.64
C GLN A 116 13.20 -15.50 3.36
N LEU A 117 12.29 -16.35 3.84
CA LEU A 117 10.85 -16.16 3.61
C LEU A 117 10.28 -14.98 4.40
N GLN A 118 10.91 -14.59 5.50
CA GLN A 118 10.57 -13.39 6.25
C GLN A 118 10.99 -12.10 5.51
N ASP A 119 11.91 -12.17 4.55
CA ASP A 119 12.26 -11.03 3.69
C ASP A 119 11.21 -10.88 2.55
N PRO A 120 10.45 -9.76 2.52
CA PRO A 120 9.49 -9.46 1.46
C PRO A 120 10.07 -9.48 0.05
N VAL A 121 11.32 -9.03 -0.12
CA VAL A 121 11.97 -8.97 -1.44
C VAL A 121 12.31 -10.38 -1.92
N TYR A 122 12.82 -11.22 -1.03
CA TYR A 122 13.11 -12.62 -1.34
C TYR A 122 11.83 -13.41 -1.64
N SER A 123 10.82 -13.34 -0.76
CA SER A 123 9.58 -14.11 -0.92
C SER A 123 8.82 -13.74 -2.20
N ALA A 124 8.78 -12.45 -2.57
CA ALA A 124 8.23 -12.00 -3.84
C ALA A 124 9.10 -12.48 -5.03
N THR A 125 10.42 -12.43 -4.90
CA THR A 125 11.33 -12.92 -5.95
C THR A 125 11.14 -14.40 -6.24
N GLU A 126 11.04 -15.24 -5.21
CA GLU A 126 10.79 -16.67 -5.39
C GLU A 126 9.39 -16.97 -5.93
N PHE A 127 8.37 -16.20 -5.51
CA PHE A 127 7.03 -16.28 -6.10
C PHE A 127 7.07 -16.08 -7.62
N TYR A 128 7.66 -14.98 -8.08
CA TYR A 128 7.78 -14.68 -9.51
C TYR A 128 8.60 -15.71 -10.28
N LYS A 129 9.70 -16.23 -9.68
CA LYS A 129 10.48 -17.32 -10.31
C LYS A 129 9.67 -18.59 -10.51
N LYS A 130 8.73 -18.91 -9.62
CA LYS A 130 7.83 -20.07 -9.82
C LYS A 130 6.74 -19.77 -10.83
N LEU A 131 6.13 -18.58 -10.78
CA LEU A 131 5.16 -18.13 -11.77
C LEU A 131 5.72 -18.22 -13.20
N ALA A 132 6.94 -17.72 -13.41
CA ALA A 132 7.60 -17.70 -14.71
C ALA A 132 7.92 -19.08 -15.30
N LYS A 133 7.82 -20.16 -14.51
CA LYS A 133 8.03 -21.56 -14.96
C LYS A 133 6.75 -22.25 -15.41
N LEU A 134 5.58 -21.65 -15.17
CA LEU A 134 4.30 -22.22 -15.58
C LEU A 134 4.07 -21.94 -17.07
N ASP A 135 3.40 -22.83 -17.78
CA ASP A 135 2.99 -22.55 -19.15
C ASP A 135 1.80 -21.58 -19.16
N ASN A 136 1.74 -20.70 -20.16
CA ASN A 136 0.63 -19.77 -20.41
C ASN A 136 0.25 -18.84 -19.24
N TRP A 137 1.08 -18.73 -18.19
CA TRP A 137 0.80 -17.92 -17.00
C TRP A 137 0.48 -16.46 -17.31
N GLN A 138 0.99 -15.94 -18.44
CA GLN A 138 0.79 -14.55 -18.87
C GLN A 138 -0.63 -14.27 -19.37
N THR A 139 -1.38 -15.30 -19.71
CA THR A 139 -2.66 -15.19 -20.43
C THR A 139 -3.83 -15.89 -19.74
N ILE A 140 -3.56 -16.82 -18.82
CA ILE A 140 -4.61 -17.45 -18.02
C ILE A 140 -5.18 -16.47 -16.98
N PRO A 141 -6.39 -16.71 -16.46
CA PRO A 141 -6.96 -15.91 -15.39
C PRO A 141 -6.02 -15.77 -14.17
N ILE A 142 -6.12 -14.63 -13.48
CA ILE A 142 -5.27 -14.28 -12.33
C ILE A 142 -5.35 -15.35 -11.24
N THR A 143 -6.57 -15.77 -10.91
CA THR A 143 -6.89 -16.87 -10.00
C THR A 143 -6.24 -18.19 -10.39
N GLU A 144 -6.30 -18.57 -11.67
CA GLU A 144 -5.69 -19.80 -12.17
C GLU A 144 -4.16 -19.74 -12.06
N ALA A 145 -3.53 -18.61 -12.41
CA ALA A 145 -2.10 -18.42 -12.25
C ALA A 145 -1.67 -18.47 -10.77
N ALA A 146 -2.39 -17.77 -9.88
CA ALA A 146 -2.13 -17.78 -8.45
C ALA A 146 -2.23 -19.20 -7.87
N GLN A 147 -3.30 -19.91 -8.20
CA GLN A 147 -3.52 -21.29 -7.78
C GLN A 147 -2.47 -22.25 -8.36
N ALA A 148 -2.02 -22.06 -9.61
CA ALA A 148 -1.00 -22.91 -10.22
C ALA A 148 0.38 -22.75 -9.53
N VAL A 149 0.69 -21.54 -9.03
CA VAL A 149 1.90 -21.29 -8.23
C VAL A 149 1.79 -21.88 -6.84
N GLN A 150 0.72 -21.57 -6.11
CA GLN A 150 0.58 -21.91 -4.68
C GLN A 150 0.09 -23.35 -4.45
N ARG A 151 -0.70 -23.89 -5.37
CA ARG A 151 -1.37 -25.20 -5.27
C ARG A 151 -2.15 -25.35 -3.96
N SER A 152 -2.96 -24.35 -3.64
CA SER A 152 -3.77 -24.31 -2.42
C SER A 152 -4.94 -25.31 -2.47
N GLY A 153 -5.57 -25.58 -1.33
CA GLY A 153 -6.78 -26.39 -1.25
C GLY A 153 -8.08 -25.68 -1.66
N ALA A 154 -8.04 -24.39 -2.03
CA ALA A 154 -9.21 -23.56 -2.31
C ALA A 154 -9.01 -22.67 -3.56
N PRO A 155 -9.10 -23.23 -4.78
CA PRO A 155 -8.81 -22.53 -6.04
C PRO A 155 -9.58 -21.22 -6.23
N ASP A 156 -10.86 -21.18 -5.87
CA ASP A 156 -11.73 -20.03 -6.13
C ASP A 156 -11.52 -18.87 -5.14
N ALA A 157 -10.73 -19.08 -4.07
CA ALA A 157 -10.56 -18.09 -3.01
C ALA A 157 -9.82 -16.83 -3.48
N TYR A 158 -9.04 -16.90 -4.57
CA TYR A 158 -8.33 -15.74 -5.11
C TYR A 158 -9.25 -14.75 -5.84
N ALA A 159 -10.42 -15.20 -6.33
CA ALA A 159 -11.28 -14.41 -7.21
C ALA A 159 -11.78 -13.12 -6.53
N GLN A 160 -12.04 -13.20 -5.22
CA GLN A 160 -12.48 -12.06 -4.42
C GLN A 160 -11.45 -10.91 -4.35
N TRP A 161 -10.18 -11.15 -4.67
CA TRP A 161 -9.09 -10.17 -4.59
C TRP A 161 -8.71 -9.57 -5.96
N GLU A 162 -9.30 -10.04 -7.06
CA GLU A 162 -8.86 -9.64 -8.41
C GLU A 162 -9.02 -8.13 -8.65
N GLU A 163 -10.14 -7.53 -8.23
CA GLU A 163 -10.37 -6.09 -8.41
C GLU A 163 -9.40 -5.25 -7.56
N GLU A 164 -9.25 -5.58 -6.28
CA GLU A 164 -8.32 -4.89 -5.37
C GLU A 164 -6.87 -5.01 -5.86
N ALA A 165 -6.44 -6.22 -6.24
CA ALA A 165 -5.09 -6.45 -6.76
C ALA A 165 -4.85 -5.69 -8.08
N THR A 166 -5.85 -5.60 -8.95
CA THR A 166 -5.77 -4.84 -10.19
C THR A 166 -5.64 -3.35 -9.91
N ALA A 167 -6.41 -2.82 -8.95
CA ALA A 167 -6.33 -1.42 -8.56
C ALA A 167 -4.96 -1.06 -7.97
N LEU A 168 -4.49 -1.88 -7.03
CA LEU A 168 -3.15 -1.75 -6.44
C LEU A 168 -2.07 -1.80 -7.52
N THR A 169 -2.15 -2.74 -8.46
CA THR A 169 -1.21 -2.85 -9.58
C THR A 169 -1.18 -1.58 -10.41
N GLY A 170 -2.34 -1.05 -10.80
CA GLY A 170 -2.40 0.16 -11.62
C GLY A 170 -1.77 1.37 -10.95
N ALA A 171 -2.01 1.55 -9.64
CA ALA A 171 -1.41 2.65 -8.88
C ALA A 171 0.11 2.45 -8.67
N LEU A 172 0.54 1.24 -8.29
CA LEU A 172 1.93 0.94 -7.95
C LEU A 172 2.84 0.78 -9.18
N THR A 173 2.28 0.52 -10.36
CA THR A 173 3.02 0.48 -11.64
C THR A 173 3.05 1.83 -12.35
N GLY A 174 2.39 2.85 -11.81
CA GLY A 174 2.31 4.18 -12.41
C GLY A 174 1.31 4.31 -13.56
N THR A 175 0.43 3.31 -13.76
CA THR A 175 -0.66 3.34 -14.76
C THR A 175 -1.73 4.37 -14.37
N TYR A 176 -1.99 4.52 -13.07
CA TYR A 176 -2.90 5.51 -12.52
C TYR A 176 -2.13 6.60 -11.74
N PRO A 177 -1.78 7.72 -12.39
CA PRO A 177 -1.16 8.88 -11.76
C PRO A 177 -1.88 9.33 -10.49
N ALA A 178 -1.13 9.67 -9.44
CA ALA A 178 -1.65 10.21 -8.18
C ALA A 178 -2.77 9.38 -7.49
N ALA A 179 -2.98 8.13 -7.89
CA ALA A 179 -4.09 7.31 -7.40
C ALA A 179 -3.87 6.77 -5.98
N LEU A 180 -2.62 6.63 -5.55
CA LEU A 180 -2.27 6.17 -4.21
C LEU A 180 -2.00 7.35 -3.29
N THR A 181 -2.76 7.42 -2.19
CA THR A 181 -2.54 8.35 -1.08
C THR A 181 -2.32 7.58 0.21
N CYS A 182 -1.57 8.17 1.13
CA CYS A 182 -1.44 7.67 2.51
C CYS A 182 -1.63 8.84 3.47
N ARG A 183 -2.38 8.65 4.56
CA ARG A 183 -2.72 9.70 5.52
C ARG A 183 -2.53 9.24 6.96
N ASN A 184 -2.45 10.21 7.87
CA ASN A 184 -2.32 9.98 9.32
C ASN A 184 -1.16 9.03 9.65
N LEU A 185 -0.02 9.20 8.97
CA LEU A 185 1.14 8.32 9.13
C LEU A 185 1.96 8.70 10.36
N THR A 186 2.42 7.69 11.08
CA THR A 186 3.56 7.83 11.99
C THR A 186 4.83 7.54 11.20
N LEU A 187 5.65 8.55 10.96
CA LEU A 187 6.90 8.41 10.22
C LEU A 187 8.01 7.89 11.13
N ASN A 188 8.69 6.84 10.69
CA ASN A 188 9.94 6.40 11.29
C ASN A 188 11.07 7.40 11.00
N PRO A 189 12.18 7.35 11.76
CA PRO A 189 13.39 8.06 11.38
C PRO A 189 13.81 7.72 9.94
N PRO A 190 14.39 8.70 9.20
CA PRO A 190 14.83 8.52 7.82
C PRO A 190 15.68 7.26 7.62
N ALA A 191 15.25 6.40 6.71
CA ALA A 191 16.02 5.24 6.28
C ALA A 191 16.98 5.59 5.13
N ASN A 192 17.94 4.71 4.85
CA ASN A 192 18.79 4.83 3.65
C ASN A 192 18.01 4.49 2.38
N LEU A 193 17.43 5.51 1.74
CA LEU A 193 16.62 5.35 0.53
C LEU A 193 17.36 4.66 -0.62
N VAL A 194 18.65 4.97 -0.82
CA VAL A 194 19.44 4.42 -1.93
C VAL A 194 19.56 2.90 -1.82
N THR A 195 19.89 2.40 -0.63
CA THR A 195 20.00 0.95 -0.39
C THR A 195 18.67 0.25 -0.62
N VAL A 196 17.59 0.79 -0.05
CA VAL A 196 16.26 0.18 -0.16
C VAL A 196 15.75 0.21 -1.60
N ALA A 197 15.89 1.34 -2.30
CA ALA A 197 15.45 1.48 -3.68
C ALA A 197 16.23 0.57 -4.65
N ASN A 198 17.54 0.40 -4.45
CA ASN A 198 18.31 -0.58 -5.23
C ASN A 198 17.83 -2.02 -5.01
N ALA A 199 17.52 -2.38 -3.76
CA ALA A 199 17.02 -3.71 -3.42
C ALA A 199 15.63 -3.98 -4.05
N GLU A 200 14.71 -3.02 -3.94
CA GLU A 200 13.30 -3.20 -4.34
C GLU A 200 13.04 -2.80 -5.80
N LEU A 201 13.43 -1.59 -6.21
CA LEU A 201 13.16 -1.03 -7.54
C LEU A 201 14.26 -1.35 -8.57
N GLY A 202 15.47 -1.69 -8.12
CA GLY A 202 16.62 -1.89 -9.01
C GLY A 202 17.25 -0.60 -9.52
N THR A 203 16.87 0.55 -8.94
CA THR A 203 17.43 1.87 -9.27
C THR A 203 17.46 2.75 -8.03
N ALA A 204 18.50 3.59 -7.91
CA ALA A 204 18.60 4.63 -6.88
C ALA A 204 18.18 6.01 -7.39
N ARG A 205 17.72 6.12 -8.63
CA ARG A 205 17.36 7.39 -9.25
C ARG A 205 15.96 7.83 -8.79
N LEU A 206 15.90 8.39 -7.58
CA LEU A 206 14.65 8.80 -6.93
C LEU A 206 14.29 10.28 -7.13
N SER A 207 15.00 10.99 -8.01
CA SER A 207 14.75 12.40 -8.32
C SER A 207 15.12 12.75 -9.77
N GLY A 208 14.70 13.93 -10.21
CA GLY A 208 14.96 14.45 -11.56
C GLY A 208 13.93 14.01 -12.59
N ALA A 209 14.26 14.19 -13.88
CA ALA A 209 13.34 13.93 -14.99
C ALA A 209 13.13 12.43 -15.22
N HIS A 210 11.90 11.92 -15.20
CA HIS A 210 11.59 10.52 -15.48
C HIS A 210 10.53 10.40 -16.57
N PRO A 211 10.51 9.30 -17.36
CA PRO A 211 9.33 8.95 -18.13
C PRO A 211 8.10 8.91 -17.20
N ALA A 212 6.94 9.36 -17.70
CA ALA A 212 5.76 9.57 -16.86
C ALA A 212 5.37 8.32 -16.03
N ALA A 213 5.31 7.15 -16.67
CA ALA A 213 4.96 5.89 -15.99
C ALA A 213 6.01 5.51 -14.92
N GLU A 214 7.30 5.68 -15.21
CA GLU A 214 8.37 5.40 -14.25
C GLU A 214 8.35 6.36 -13.07
N GLY A 215 8.16 7.66 -13.31
CA GLY A 215 8.08 8.64 -12.25
C GLY A 215 6.88 8.42 -11.34
N TRP A 216 5.71 8.09 -11.88
CA TRP A 216 4.53 7.75 -11.09
C TRP A 216 4.68 6.44 -10.32
N ARG A 217 5.30 5.41 -10.90
CA ARG A 217 5.67 4.18 -10.19
C ARG A 217 6.55 4.48 -8.97
N ILE A 218 7.61 5.29 -9.13
CA ILE A 218 8.52 5.64 -8.04
C ILE A 218 7.81 6.52 -7.01
N ALA A 219 7.00 7.49 -7.44
CA ALA A 219 6.22 8.35 -6.55
C ALA A 219 5.23 7.54 -5.70
N SER A 220 4.47 6.62 -6.31
CA SER A 220 3.58 5.70 -5.60
C SER A 220 4.34 4.82 -4.61
N TRP A 221 5.49 4.27 -5.00
CA TRP A 221 6.35 3.51 -4.10
C TRP A 221 6.82 4.35 -2.91
N LEU A 222 7.26 5.60 -3.11
CA LEU A 222 7.66 6.51 -2.03
C LEU A 222 6.51 6.80 -1.07
N VAL A 223 5.30 7.04 -1.58
CA VAL A 223 4.09 7.28 -0.75
C VAL A 223 3.70 6.01 0.04
N ALA A 224 3.65 4.85 -0.60
CA ALA A 224 3.38 3.57 0.08
C ALA A 224 4.39 3.27 1.19
N ARG A 225 5.66 3.63 0.95
CA ARG A 225 6.78 3.36 1.84
C ARG A 225 7.04 4.48 2.85
N ALA A 226 6.26 5.56 2.80
CA ALA A 226 6.54 6.80 3.52
C ALA A 226 6.78 6.61 5.01
N ALA A 227 5.88 5.88 5.69
CA ALA A 227 6.01 5.60 7.12
C ALA A 227 7.30 4.85 7.48
N LYS A 228 7.74 3.89 6.65
CA LYS A 228 8.95 3.09 6.91
C LYS A 228 10.23 3.82 6.54
N LEU A 229 10.17 4.69 5.53
CA LEU A 229 11.34 5.39 4.99
C LEU A 229 11.52 6.80 5.56
N GLY A 230 10.55 7.29 6.34
CA GLY A 230 10.56 8.66 6.86
C GLY A 230 10.35 9.70 5.76
N VAL A 231 9.64 9.37 4.68
CA VAL A 231 9.34 10.32 3.59
C VAL A 231 8.09 11.11 3.98
N ASP A 232 8.19 12.43 4.00
CA ASP A 232 7.09 13.33 4.39
C ASP A 232 6.54 14.15 3.22
N ARG A 233 7.23 14.18 2.08
CA ARG A 233 6.79 14.87 0.86
C ARG A 233 7.32 14.17 -0.38
N VAL A 234 6.46 14.06 -1.39
CA VAL A 234 6.79 13.58 -2.74
C VAL A 234 6.12 14.52 -3.74
N SER A 235 6.85 14.95 -4.76
CA SER A 235 6.31 15.79 -5.84
C SER A 235 6.71 15.23 -7.21
N PHE A 236 5.76 15.18 -8.13
CA PHE A 236 5.98 14.76 -9.52
C PHE A 236 4.87 15.30 -10.43
N ALA A 237 5.22 15.69 -11.66
CA ALA A 237 4.27 16.12 -12.70
C ALA A 237 3.27 17.20 -12.22
N GLY A 238 3.75 18.21 -11.49
CA GLY A 238 2.91 19.31 -10.98
C GLY A 238 1.99 18.94 -9.80
N GLN A 239 2.17 17.76 -9.20
CA GLN A 239 1.44 17.29 -8.02
C GLN A 239 2.40 17.13 -6.85
N THR A 240 1.93 17.44 -5.64
CA THR A 240 2.64 17.20 -4.39
C THR A 240 1.74 16.46 -3.41
N TRP A 241 2.25 15.36 -2.85
CA TRP A 241 1.70 14.69 -1.67
C TRP A 241 2.55 15.03 -0.45
N THR A 242 1.91 15.25 0.69
CA THR A 242 2.60 15.38 1.98
C THR A 242 2.00 14.42 3.00
N ALA A 243 2.81 13.96 3.96
CA ALA A 243 2.34 13.13 5.07
C ALA A 243 1.35 13.87 5.99
N GLU A 244 1.42 15.21 6.02
CA GLU A 244 0.52 16.08 6.77
C GLU A 244 -0.88 16.14 6.13
N SER A 245 -0.98 16.42 4.84
CA SER A 245 -2.27 16.47 4.13
C SER A 245 -2.83 15.07 3.88
N GLY A 246 -1.93 14.11 3.69
CA GLY A 246 -2.24 12.75 3.28
C GLY A 246 -2.84 12.64 1.88
N ALA A 247 -2.76 13.69 1.06
CA ALA A 247 -3.40 13.76 -0.26
C ALA A 247 -2.49 14.44 -1.29
N TRP A 248 -2.67 14.08 -2.56
CA TRP A 248 -2.07 14.80 -3.68
C TRP A 248 -2.82 16.11 -3.94
N ALA A 249 -2.08 17.19 -4.18
CA ALA A 249 -2.62 18.46 -4.59
C ALA A 249 -1.77 19.05 -5.73
N ALA A 250 -2.42 19.81 -6.62
CA ALA A 250 -1.71 20.60 -7.62
C ALA A 250 -0.80 21.61 -6.90
N ASP A 251 0.45 21.69 -7.35
CA ASP A 251 1.47 22.53 -6.75
C ASP A 251 2.27 23.20 -7.86
N GLU A 252 2.10 24.51 -8.02
CA GLU A 252 2.79 25.30 -9.04
C GLU A 252 4.31 25.33 -8.85
N LYS A 253 4.79 25.04 -7.64
CA LYS A 253 6.23 24.92 -7.34
C LYS A 253 6.75 23.53 -7.64
N ALA A 254 5.88 22.52 -7.70
CA ALA A 254 6.25 21.19 -8.17
C ALA A 254 6.48 21.24 -9.67
N GLY A 255 7.73 21.08 -10.09
CA GLY A 255 8.06 20.94 -11.50
C GLY A 255 7.56 19.62 -12.10
N GLN A 256 7.99 19.34 -13.33
CA GLN A 256 7.73 18.07 -14.01
C GLN A 256 8.61 16.91 -13.50
N ASN A 257 9.64 17.24 -12.72
CA ASN A 257 10.63 16.28 -12.23
C ASN A 257 10.20 15.66 -10.90
N LEU A 258 10.63 14.43 -10.67
CA LEU A 258 10.43 13.76 -9.39
C LEU A 258 11.31 14.43 -8.33
N SER A 259 10.73 14.70 -7.16
CA SER A 259 11.46 15.13 -5.98
C SER A 259 10.80 14.56 -4.72
N LEU A 260 11.58 14.46 -3.64
CA LEU A 260 11.13 13.95 -2.36
C LEU A 260 11.83 14.68 -1.22
N HIS A 261 11.25 14.59 -0.03
CA HIS A 261 11.87 15.00 1.23
C HIS A 261 11.67 13.90 2.28
N GLN A 262 12.66 13.73 3.14
CA GLN A 262 12.55 12.90 4.35
C GLN A 262 12.44 13.81 5.56
N ALA A 263 11.55 13.46 6.49
CA ALA A 263 11.39 14.20 7.73
C ALA A 263 12.73 14.34 8.46
N PRO A 264 13.04 15.50 9.07
CA PRO A 264 14.29 15.66 9.81
C PRO A 264 14.37 14.65 10.97
N VAL A 265 15.59 14.19 11.28
CA VAL A 265 15.83 13.38 12.47
C VAL A 265 15.50 14.22 13.70
N ALA A 266 14.59 13.75 14.55
CA ALA A 266 14.28 14.45 15.79
C ALA A 266 15.57 14.60 16.64
N PRO A 267 15.84 15.79 17.20
CA PRO A 267 16.99 15.95 18.08
C PRO A 267 16.86 15.02 19.30
N PRO A 268 17.98 14.49 19.85
CA PRO A 268 17.92 13.66 21.05
C PRO A 268 17.25 14.46 22.17
N SER A 269 16.29 13.85 22.87
CA SER A 269 15.65 14.46 24.03
C SER A 269 16.73 14.77 25.07
N SER A 270 16.91 16.05 25.40
CA SER A 270 17.73 16.47 26.53
C SER A 270 17.09 15.93 27.82
N SER A 271 17.68 14.87 28.36
CA SER A 271 17.40 14.32 29.69
C SER A 271 17.90 15.24 30.80
#